data_AF-A0A9E3U958-F1
#
_entry.id   AF-A0A9E3U958-F1
#
_cell.length_a   1.000
_cell.length_b   1.000
_cell.length_c   1.000
_cell.angle_alpha   90.00
_cell.angle_beta   90.00
_cell.angle_gamma   90.00
#
_symmetry.space_group_name_H-M   'P 1'
#
loop_
_entity.id
_entity.type
_entity.pdbx_description
1 polymer ?
#
loop_
_entity_poly.entity_id
_entity_poly.type
_entity_poly.pdbx_seq_one_letter_code
_entity_poly.pdbx_strand_id
1 'polypeptide(L)'
;MTAGGDGAPPSVTIATGGVSWVRARTPRILSTIAKGLWGLSSIGSLAMAIDGAWFLSLLSLVTMFAWPLFIVSYIVTLTQTSLRGAIEVTPEGLALLGVGARRTMRRAEIRSAYVVDRQVAGGSIATLEVELTSGDVLAATFPEPDAARKIVAKLGFGAGGGRVHVPLAKPARRLLHLPIALACWIGATTMAVGAVTVFAMNDGPSWTSAVGAGAMSLYPALALAIYTALRRFARGAEVTVGDDGVLVVKGTRRRFIPRRDVGLVVGSPRGGLLVETRSGERVVVEGAFLDAGRLEAVVRLLHERSGVASAGADRHAHYERAGRPIEQWRDHLARAMSEAGYRETAATADEAAAILRSPHATGEQRVGAALALRIAGSPPERIRVAVDAAVDDRTREALEAVAEAEKIEDDERIEKALRRLG
;
A
#
# COMPACT_ATOMS: atom_id res chain seq x y z
N MET A 1 40.59 21.15 -13.70
CA MET A 1 39.47 20.19 -13.62
C MET A 1 38.19 20.99 -13.44
N THR A 2 37.51 21.27 -14.55
CA THR A 2 36.23 21.98 -14.56
C THR A 2 35.15 21.00 -14.08
N ALA A 3 34.46 21.36 -13.01
CA ALA A 3 33.28 20.65 -12.55
C ALA A 3 32.31 20.48 -13.74
N GLY A 4 32.13 19.24 -14.18
CA GLY A 4 31.13 18.91 -15.19
C GLY A 4 29.78 19.36 -14.66
N GLY A 5 29.11 20.26 -15.38
CA GLY A 5 27.79 20.71 -14.99
C GLY A 5 26.88 19.49 -14.87
N ASP A 6 26.30 19.30 -13.68
CA ASP A 6 25.24 18.34 -13.42
C ASP A 6 24.02 18.72 -14.27
N GLY A 7 24.06 18.37 -15.55
CA GLY A 7 22.93 18.48 -16.45
C GLY A 7 21.83 17.59 -15.88
N ALA A 8 20.72 18.21 -15.47
CA ALA A 8 19.55 17.47 -15.01
C ALA A 8 19.25 16.33 -16.00
N PRO A 9 19.01 15.11 -15.53
CA PRO A 9 18.88 13.97 -16.43
C PRO A 9 17.75 14.23 -17.42
N PRO A 10 17.98 13.99 -18.73
CA PRO A 10 17.05 14.38 -19.77
C PRO A 10 15.67 13.74 -19.53
N SER A 11 14.62 14.54 -19.70
CA SER A 11 13.25 14.02 -19.68
C SER A 11 13.08 13.01 -20.80
N VAL A 12 12.31 11.95 -20.54
CA VAL A 12 12.02 10.92 -21.54
C VAL A 12 10.52 10.91 -21.80
N THR A 13 10.17 11.28 -23.02
CA THR A 13 8.79 11.26 -23.52
C THR A 13 8.58 9.99 -24.35
N ILE A 14 7.55 9.23 -24.00
CA ILE A 14 7.19 7.99 -24.67
C ILE A 14 5.71 8.05 -25.06
N ALA A 15 5.43 7.81 -26.34
CA ALA A 15 4.06 7.69 -26.83
C ALA A 15 3.37 6.46 -26.22
N THR A 16 2.11 6.62 -25.80
CA THR A 16 1.33 5.52 -25.22
C THR A 16 0.20 5.13 -26.16
N GLY A 17 -0.24 3.86 -26.10
CA GLY A 17 -1.45 3.40 -26.81
C GLY A 17 -2.75 3.97 -26.23
N GLY A 18 -2.66 4.54 -25.03
CA GLY A 18 -3.77 5.13 -24.29
C GLY A 18 -3.45 5.17 -22.80
N VAL A 19 -3.94 6.22 -22.14
CA VAL A 19 -3.82 6.44 -20.71
C VAL A 19 -5.21 6.42 -20.11
N SER A 20 -5.46 5.56 -19.11
CA SER A 20 -6.69 5.56 -18.33
C SER A 20 -6.43 6.00 -16.89
N TRP A 21 -7.40 6.71 -16.31
CA TRP A 21 -7.34 7.19 -14.93
C TRP A 21 -8.52 6.64 -14.15
N VAL A 22 -8.22 5.88 -13.10
CA VAL A 22 -9.21 5.41 -12.12
C VAL A 22 -9.15 6.31 -10.89
N ARG A 23 -10.18 7.14 -10.70
CA ARG A 23 -10.29 8.04 -9.54
C ARG A 23 -10.77 7.26 -8.32
N ALA A 24 -9.99 7.24 -7.24
CA ALA A 24 -10.37 6.68 -5.96
C ALA A 24 -10.68 7.76 -4.92
N ARG A 25 -10.04 8.93 -4.99
CA ARG A 25 -10.22 10.00 -4.01
C ARG A 25 -11.65 10.56 -3.99
N THR A 26 -12.17 10.91 -5.16
CA THR A 26 -13.51 11.55 -5.26
C THR A 26 -14.61 10.64 -4.73
N PRO A 27 -14.70 9.35 -5.15
CA PRO A 27 -15.66 8.43 -4.56
C PRO A 27 -15.46 8.18 -3.07
N ARG A 28 -14.22 8.14 -2.57
CA ARG A 28 -13.98 7.99 -1.13
C ARG A 28 -14.59 9.15 -0.34
N ILE A 29 -14.41 10.39 -0.80
CA ILE A 29 -14.99 11.58 -0.17
C ILE A 29 -16.52 11.50 -0.20
N LEU A 30 -17.12 11.26 -1.37
CA LEU A 30 -18.58 11.13 -1.52
C LEU A 30 -19.15 10.01 -0.64
N SER A 31 -18.49 8.84 -0.61
CA SER A 31 -18.88 7.71 0.25
C SER A 31 -18.77 8.03 1.74
N THR A 32 -17.76 8.80 2.16
CA THR A 32 -17.61 9.20 3.57
C THR A 32 -18.70 10.18 3.97
N ILE A 33 -19.02 11.17 3.12
CA ILE A 33 -20.13 12.10 3.37
C ILE A 33 -21.45 11.34 3.46
N ALA A 34 -21.73 10.43 2.52
CA ALA A 34 -22.96 9.62 2.52
C ALA A 34 -23.09 8.77 3.79
N LYS A 35 -22.00 8.16 4.28
CA LYS A 35 -21.99 7.43 5.57
C LYS A 35 -22.21 8.35 6.76
N GLY A 36 -21.67 9.56 6.74
CA GLY A 36 -21.90 10.57 7.77
C GLY A 36 -23.38 10.94 7.87
N LEU A 37 -24.01 11.23 6.72
CA LEU A 37 -25.45 11.52 6.65
C LEU A 37 -26.29 10.32 7.12
N TRP A 38 -25.91 9.09 6.74
CA TRP A 38 -26.57 7.86 7.17
C TRP A 38 -26.39 7.55 8.67
N GLY A 39 -25.22 7.85 9.23
CA GLY A 39 -24.98 7.75 10.67
C GLY A 39 -25.82 8.77 11.43
N LEU A 40 -25.87 10.00 10.94
CA LEU A 40 -26.66 11.08 11.54
C LEU A 40 -28.17 10.77 11.52
N SER A 41 -28.68 10.16 10.45
CA SER A 41 -30.08 9.72 10.42
C SER A 41 -30.39 8.70 11.51
N SER A 42 -29.45 7.82 11.84
CA SER A 42 -29.61 6.81 12.91
C SER A 42 -29.64 7.43 14.31
N ILE A 43 -28.76 8.40 14.57
CA ILE A 43 -28.75 9.16 15.84
C ILE A 43 -30.05 9.94 15.98
N GLY A 44 -30.52 10.53 14.89
CA GLY A 44 -31.74 11.30 14.95
C GLY A 44 -32.98 10.44 15.20
N SER A 45 -33.02 9.22 14.67
CA SER A 45 -34.08 8.27 14.97
C SER A 45 -34.09 7.85 16.46
N LEU A 46 -32.98 7.92 17.19
CA LEU A 46 -32.94 7.72 18.64
C LEU A 46 -33.51 8.92 19.42
N ALA A 47 -33.24 10.15 18.96
CA ALA A 47 -33.76 11.37 19.58
C ALA A 47 -35.29 11.52 19.41
N MET A 48 -35.92 10.72 18.56
CA MET A 48 -37.38 10.59 18.46
C MET A 48 -38.07 10.18 19.76
N ALA A 49 -37.36 9.54 20.69
CA ALA A 49 -37.89 9.27 22.03
C ALA A 49 -38.22 10.56 22.82
N ILE A 50 -37.87 11.75 22.29
CA ILE A 50 -37.96 13.07 22.94
C ILE A 50 -38.97 14.00 22.22
N ASP A 51 -39.95 13.45 21.49
CA ASP A 51 -41.19 14.14 21.12
C ASP A 51 -41.07 15.33 20.13
N GLY A 52 -40.59 15.06 18.89
CA GLY A 52 -40.46 16.09 17.85
C GLY A 52 -40.70 15.60 16.41
N ALA A 53 -41.95 15.68 15.93
CA ALA A 53 -42.33 15.29 14.56
C ALA A 53 -41.61 16.09 13.44
N TRP A 54 -41.19 17.33 13.71
CA TRP A 54 -40.42 18.13 12.74
C TRP A 54 -39.02 17.54 12.49
N PHE A 55 -38.44 16.89 13.51
CA PHE A 55 -37.12 16.30 13.45
C PHE A 55 -37.09 15.08 12.51
N LEU A 56 -38.18 14.32 12.42
CA LEU A 56 -38.38 13.24 11.45
C LEU A 56 -38.26 13.70 9.99
N SER A 57 -38.87 14.85 9.68
CA SER A 57 -38.87 15.40 8.33
C SER A 57 -37.45 15.79 7.91
N LEU A 58 -36.70 16.41 8.83
CA LEU A 58 -35.30 16.78 8.62
C LEU A 58 -34.41 15.55 8.41
N LEU A 59 -34.57 14.49 9.21
CA LEU A 59 -33.79 13.26 9.09
C LEU A 59 -34.13 12.46 7.82
N SER A 60 -35.40 12.46 7.42
CA SER A 60 -35.85 11.84 6.17
C SER A 60 -35.22 12.54 4.97
N LEU A 61 -35.13 13.89 5.01
CA LEU A 61 -34.41 14.67 4.01
C LEU A 61 -32.92 14.32 3.99
N VAL A 62 -32.26 14.24 5.15
CA VAL A 62 -30.84 13.83 5.24
C VAL A 62 -30.59 12.45 4.61
N THR A 63 -31.47 11.49 4.91
CA THR A 63 -31.38 10.13 4.36
C THR A 63 -31.65 10.10 2.85
N MET A 64 -32.56 10.94 2.37
CA MET A 64 -32.87 11.11 0.96
C MET A 64 -31.65 11.57 0.14
N PHE A 65 -30.73 12.34 0.74
CA PHE A 65 -29.47 12.73 0.08
C PHE A 65 -28.35 11.68 0.17
N ALA A 66 -28.36 10.82 1.19
CA ALA A 66 -27.34 9.79 1.37
C ALA A 66 -27.34 8.76 0.21
N TRP A 67 -28.52 8.31 -0.23
CA TRP A 67 -28.66 7.33 -1.32
C TRP A 67 -28.11 7.82 -2.67
N PRO A 68 -28.52 9.00 -3.20
CA PRO A 68 -27.94 9.58 -4.39
C PRO A 68 -26.41 9.74 -4.28
N LEU A 69 -25.89 10.14 -3.13
CA LEU A 69 -24.44 10.26 -2.93
C LEU A 69 -23.73 8.90 -2.99
N PHE A 70 -24.32 7.82 -2.45
CA PHE A 70 -23.78 6.48 -2.61
C PHE A 70 -23.78 6.03 -4.08
N ILE A 71 -24.87 6.30 -4.80
CA ILE A 71 -25.02 5.95 -6.22
C ILE A 71 -24.01 6.74 -7.06
N VAL A 72 -23.93 8.06 -6.89
CA VAL A 72 -22.97 8.93 -7.59
C VAL A 72 -21.55 8.52 -7.25
N SER A 73 -21.24 8.28 -5.97
CA SER A 73 -19.94 7.73 -5.55
C SER A 73 -19.62 6.44 -6.33
N TYR A 74 -20.56 5.51 -6.40
CA TYR A 74 -20.38 4.23 -7.08
C TYR A 74 -20.18 4.41 -8.60
N ILE A 75 -21.02 5.21 -9.26
CA ILE A 75 -20.86 5.54 -10.69
C ILE A 75 -19.48 6.15 -10.95
N VAL A 76 -19.05 7.12 -10.14
CA VAL A 76 -17.72 7.74 -10.29
C VAL A 76 -16.59 6.74 -10.05
N THR A 77 -16.77 5.70 -9.21
CA THR A 77 -15.76 4.63 -9.11
C THR A 77 -15.63 3.76 -10.36
N LEU A 78 -16.71 3.68 -11.15
CA LEU A 78 -16.77 2.89 -12.39
C LEU A 78 -16.34 3.69 -13.61
N THR A 79 -16.45 5.02 -13.56
CA THR A 79 -15.99 5.89 -14.63
C THR A 79 -14.47 5.84 -14.73
N GLN A 80 -13.96 5.33 -15.85
CA GLN A 80 -12.56 5.44 -16.24
C GLN A 80 -12.47 6.49 -17.34
N THR A 81 -11.70 7.54 -17.13
CA THR A 81 -11.40 8.49 -18.20
C THR A 81 -10.21 7.98 -18.98
N SER A 82 -10.41 7.65 -20.25
CA SER A 82 -9.34 7.32 -21.19
C SER A 82 -8.96 8.56 -22.00
N LEU A 83 -7.65 8.78 -22.12
CA LEU A 83 -7.06 9.88 -22.87
C LEU A 83 -6.00 9.28 -23.80
N ARG A 84 -5.96 9.75 -25.05
CA ARG A 84 -4.80 9.52 -25.91
C ARG A 84 -3.71 10.52 -25.53
N GLY A 85 -2.48 10.06 -25.44
CA GLY A 85 -1.39 10.91 -25.01
C GLY A 85 -0.04 10.23 -24.91
N ALA A 86 0.95 10.99 -24.45
CA ALA A 86 2.27 10.52 -24.11
C ALA A 86 2.52 10.66 -22.61
N ILE A 87 3.46 9.86 -22.11
CA ILE A 87 4.00 9.99 -20.77
C ILE A 87 5.39 10.60 -20.87
N GLU A 88 5.63 11.66 -20.12
CA GLU A 88 6.95 12.23 -19.91
C GLU A 88 7.38 11.98 -18.47
N VAL A 89 8.56 11.36 -18.30
CA VAL A 89 9.18 11.18 -16.98
C VAL A 89 10.24 12.27 -16.80
N THR A 90 10.09 13.07 -15.74
CA THR A 90 11.03 14.12 -15.36
C THR A 90 11.71 13.74 -14.03
N PRO A 91 12.80 14.41 -13.63
CA PRO A 91 13.43 14.19 -12.32
C PRO A 91 12.45 14.40 -11.15
N GLU A 92 11.50 15.32 -11.30
CA GLU A 92 10.51 15.70 -10.29
C GLU A 92 9.31 14.77 -10.24
N GLY A 93 9.08 13.94 -11.27
CA GLY A 93 7.97 12.99 -11.30
C GLY A 93 7.50 12.60 -12.70
N LEU A 94 6.17 12.62 -12.89
CA LEU A 94 5.50 12.10 -14.07
C LEU A 94 4.56 13.16 -14.66
N ALA A 95 4.65 13.41 -15.95
CA ALA A 95 3.74 14.28 -16.68
C ALA A 95 2.96 13.50 -17.75
N LEU A 96 1.66 13.74 -17.81
CA LEU A 96 0.78 13.24 -18.86
C LEU A 96 0.58 14.34 -19.88
N LEU A 97 0.89 14.03 -21.14
CA LEU A 97 0.74 14.91 -22.28
C LEU A 97 -0.48 14.44 -23.07
N GLY A 98 -1.65 15.05 -22.83
CA GLY A 98 -2.88 14.80 -23.59
C GLY A 98 -3.15 15.90 -24.60
N VAL A 99 -4.19 15.70 -25.43
CA VAL A 99 -4.69 16.74 -26.35
C VAL A 99 -5.21 17.93 -25.54
N GLY A 100 -4.43 19.01 -25.47
CA GLY A 100 -4.80 20.27 -24.82
C GLY A 100 -4.60 20.35 -23.30
N ALA A 101 -4.07 19.31 -22.65
CA ALA A 101 -3.81 19.34 -21.20
C ALA A 101 -2.51 18.62 -20.83
N ARG A 102 -1.65 19.30 -20.07
CA ARG A 102 -0.50 18.71 -19.38
C ARG A 102 -0.85 18.54 -17.91
N ARG A 103 -0.78 17.30 -17.40
CA ARG A 103 -1.00 17.03 -15.98
C ARG A 103 0.26 16.46 -15.36
N THR A 104 0.85 17.19 -14.43
CA THR A 104 2.04 16.77 -13.70
C THR A 104 1.66 16.11 -12.37
N MET A 105 2.44 15.12 -11.98
CA MET A 105 2.37 14.41 -10.71
C MET A 105 3.78 14.41 -10.12
N ARG A 106 3.90 14.87 -8.87
CA ARG A 106 5.20 14.90 -8.20
C ARG A 106 5.58 13.49 -7.79
N ARG A 107 6.88 13.21 -7.72
CA ARG A 107 7.39 11.91 -7.28
C ARG A 107 6.88 11.51 -5.89
N ALA A 108 6.77 12.47 -4.97
CA ALA A 108 6.19 12.26 -3.64
C ALA A 108 4.69 11.90 -3.64
N GLU A 109 3.98 12.16 -4.74
CA GLU A 109 2.58 11.75 -4.92
C GLU A 109 2.46 10.33 -5.48
N ILE A 110 3.55 9.73 -5.97
CA ILE A 110 3.58 8.39 -6.54
C ILE A 110 3.90 7.40 -5.42
N ARG A 111 2.94 6.53 -5.11
CA ARG A 111 3.07 5.49 -4.08
C ARG A 111 3.75 4.24 -4.63
N SER A 112 3.41 3.82 -5.83
CA SER A 112 4.02 2.67 -6.51
C SER A 112 3.89 2.79 -8.02
N ALA A 113 4.81 2.16 -8.75
CA ALA A 113 4.71 1.98 -10.19
C ALA A 113 5.19 0.57 -10.58
N TYR A 114 4.46 -0.10 -11.46
CA TYR A 114 4.82 -1.43 -11.95
C TYR A 114 4.20 -1.71 -13.32
N VAL A 115 4.73 -2.70 -14.03
CA VAL A 115 4.21 -3.14 -15.34
C VAL A 115 3.35 -4.39 -15.16
N VAL A 116 2.15 -4.37 -15.72
CA VAL A 116 1.19 -5.48 -15.79
C VAL A 116 1.04 -5.89 -17.24
N ASP A 117 1.23 -7.16 -17.55
CA ASP A 117 0.97 -7.69 -18.89
C ASP A 117 -0.50 -8.10 -18.97
N ARG A 118 -1.25 -7.45 -19.86
CA ARG A 118 -2.69 -7.71 -20.03
C ARG A 118 -2.94 -8.41 -21.35
N GLN A 119 -3.63 -9.54 -21.30
CA GLN A 119 -4.06 -10.25 -22.49
C GLN A 119 -5.26 -9.54 -23.12
N VAL A 120 -5.10 -9.04 -24.35
CA VAL A 120 -6.12 -8.33 -25.13
C VAL A 120 -6.12 -8.91 -26.54
N ALA A 121 -7.26 -9.44 -26.98
CA ALA A 121 -7.44 -10.01 -28.33
C ALA A 121 -6.36 -11.04 -28.74
N GLY A 122 -5.90 -11.87 -27.79
CA GLY A 122 -4.88 -12.91 -28.03
C GLY A 122 -3.44 -12.42 -28.02
N GLY A 123 -3.20 -11.11 -27.83
CA GLY A 123 -1.86 -10.55 -27.60
C GLY A 123 -1.67 -10.06 -26.17
N SER A 124 -0.42 -9.91 -25.75
CA SER A 124 -0.06 -9.26 -24.48
C SER A 124 0.25 -7.79 -24.70
N ILE A 125 -0.40 -6.90 -23.94
CA ILE A 125 -0.12 -5.46 -23.92
C ILE A 125 0.46 -5.09 -22.57
N ALA A 126 1.68 -4.54 -22.58
CA ALA A 126 2.32 -4.03 -21.39
C ALA A 126 1.58 -2.77 -20.89
N THR A 127 1.10 -2.82 -19.66
CA THR A 127 0.38 -1.72 -19.02
C THR A 127 1.16 -1.24 -17.81
N LEU A 128 1.70 -0.03 -17.87
CA LEU A 128 2.25 0.66 -16.70
C LEU A 128 1.10 1.06 -15.78
N GLU A 129 1.07 0.56 -14.55
CA GLU A 129 0.19 1.03 -13.49
C GLU A 129 0.99 1.89 -12.51
N VAL A 130 0.54 3.12 -12.28
CA VAL A 130 1.09 4.07 -11.30
C VAL A 130 0.01 4.35 -10.27
N GLU A 131 0.22 3.92 -9.04
CA GLU A 131 -0.65 4.23 -7.91
C GLU A 131 -0.17 5.50 -7.23
N LEU A 132 -1.10 6.44 -7.01
CA LEU A 132 -0.83 7.68 -6.29
C LEU A 132 -1.12 7.50 -4.80
N THR A 133 -0.53 8.35 -3.95
CA THR A 133 -0.80 8.39 -2.50
C THR A 133 -2.27 8.67 -2.18
N SER A 134 -2.99 9.34 -3.09
CA SER A 134 -4.44 9.53 -3.03
C SER A 134 -5.26 8.24 -3.21
N GLY A 135 -4.62 7.16 -3.69
CA GLY A 135 -5.21 5.89 -4.09
C GLY A 135 -5.78 5.88 -5.52
N ASP A 136 -5.65 6.99 -6.24
CA ASP A 136 -5.91 7.03 -7.68
C ASP A 136 -4.91 6.15 -8.42
N VAL A 137 -5.34 5.50 -9.50
CA VAL A 137 -4.47 4.65 -10.32
C VAL A 137 -4.49 5.16 -11.75
N LEU A 138 -3.31 5.47 -12.25
CA LEU A 138 -3.07 5.73 -13.66
C LEU A 138 -2.63 4.43 -14.33
N ALA A 139 -3.23 4.09 -15.46
CA ALA A 139 -2.79 2.97 -16.28
C ALA A 139 -2.45 3.47 -17.69
N ALA A 140 -1.28 3.13 -18.21
CA ALA A 140 -0.87 3.51 -19.55
C ALA A 140 -0.39 2.29 -20.33
N THR A 141 -0.89 2.14 -21.54
CA THR A 141 -0.58 0.99 -22.41
C THR A 141 0.59 1.31 -23.31
N PHE A 142 1.49 0.34 -23.47
CA PHE A 142 2.69 0.45 -24.30
C PHE A 142 2.73 -0.71 -25.29
N PRO A 143 3.01 -0.44 -26.57
CA PRO A 143 3.25 -1.50 -27.54
C PRO A 143 4.54 -2.28 -27.23
N GLU A 144 5.55 -1.59 -26.71
CA GLU A 144 6.84 -2.16 -26.34
C GLU A 144 6.94 -2.32 -24.80
N PRO A 145 7.06 -3.54 -24.27
CA PRO A 145 7.16 -3.78 -22.83
C PRO A 145 8.37 -3.11 -22.16
N ASP A 146 9.49 -2.98 -22.87
CA ASP A 146 10.71 -2.36 -22.34
C ASP A 146 10.55 -0.87 -22.08
N ALA A 147 9.72 -0.17 -22.85
CA ALA A 147 9.43 1.23 -22.62
C ALA A 147 8.74 1.45 -21.27
N ALA A 148 7.76 0.61 -20.93
CA ALA A 148 7.08 0.65 -19.64
C ALA A 148 8.05 0.34 -18.47
N ARG A 149 8.92 -0.65 -18.63
CA ARG A 149 9.95 -1.00 -17.62
C ARG A 149 10.95 0.13 -17.40
N LYS A 150 11.43 0.78 -18.47
CA LYS A 150 12.31 1.95 -18.37
C LYS A 150 11.65 3.09 -17.59
N ILE A 151 10.35 3.32 -17.77
CA ILE A 151 9.60 4.31 -16.98
C ILE A 151 9.55 3.92 -15.50
N VAL A 152 9.20 2.67 -15.16
CA VAL A 152 9.19 2.20 -13.76
C VAL A 152 10.56 2.39 -13.10
N ALA A 153 11.64 2.06 -13.80
CA ALA A 153 13.00 2.25 -13.32
C ALA A 153 13.34 3.74 -13.10
N LYS A 154 12.99 4.63 -14.05
CA LYS A 154 13.21 6.08 -13.93
C LYS A 154 12.41 6.72 -12.80
N LEU A 155 11.20 6.22 -12.52
CA LEU A 155 10.41 6.63 -11.36
C LEU A 155 11.00 6.13 -10.02
N GLY A 156 11.97 5.22 -10.08
CA GLY A 156 12.66 4.67 -8.92
C GLY A 156 11.91 3.50 -8.27
N PHE A 157 11.11 2.76 -9.02
CA PHE A 157 10.39 1.56 -8.55
C PHE A 157 10.93 0.25 -9.16
N GLY A 158 11.99 0.33 -9.96
CA GLY A 158 12.67 -0.83 -10.56
C GLY A 158 13.49 -1.66 -9.55
N ALA A 159 14.50 -2.38 -10.05
CA ALA A 159 15.41 -3.15 -9.20
C ALA A 159 16.18 -2.23 -8.23
N GLY A 160 16.09 -2.49 -6.92
CA GLY A 160 16.70 -1.67 -5.87
C GLY A 160 16.06 -0.29 -5.67
N GLY A 161 14.84 -0.09 -6.20
CA GLY A 161 14.04 1.12 -6.01
C GLY A 161 13.12 1.04 -4.78
N GLY A 162 12.31 2.09 -4.60
CA GLY A 162 11.28 2.16 -3.57
C GLY A 162 10.29 0.99 -3.64
N ARG A 163 9.61 0.71 -2.53
CA ARG A 163 8.68 -0.42 -2.43
C ARG A 163 7.53 -0.31 -3.43
N VAL A 164 7.11 -1.46 -3.95
CA VAL A 164 6.05 -1.58 -4.94
C VAL A 164 4.85 -2.26 -4.31
N HIS A 165 3.78 -1.49 -4.12
CA HIS A 165 2.48 -2.00 -3.69
C HIS A 165 1.65 -2.44 -4.90
N VAL A 166 1.21 -3.70 -4.90
CA VAL A 166 0.40 -4.32 -5.96
C VAL A 166 -0.92 -4.86 -5.37
N PRO A 167 -2.05 -4.19 -5.62
CA PRO A 167 -3.37 -4.70 -5.24
C PRO A 167 -3.79 -5.85 -6.16
N LEU A 168 -3.79 -7.09 -5.65
CA LEU A 168 -4.04 -8.27 -6.49
C LEU A 168 -5.51 -8.43 -6.92
N ALA A 169 -6.45 -7.72 -6.28
CA ALA A 169 -7.86 -7.83 -6.63
C ALA A 169 -8.17 -7.11 -7.96
N LYS A 170 -8.98 -7.77 -8.81
CA LYS A 170 -9.56 -7.18 -10.01
C LYS A 170 -10.36 -5.92 -9.66
N PRO A 171 -10.29 -4.85 -10.47
CA PRO A 171 -11.12 -3.66 -10.28
C PRO A 171 -12.63 -3.98 -10.21
N ALA A 172 -13.08 -5.00 -10.96
CA ALA A 172 -14.45 -5.49 -10.97
C ALA A 172 -14.96 -5.96 -9.60
N ARG A 173 -14.06 -6.30 -8.66
CA ARG A 173 -14.46 -6.65 -7.28
C ARG A 173 -15.23 -5.52 -6.59
N ARG A 174 -15.01 -4.27 -7.00
CA ARG A 174 -15.78 -3.12 -6.49
C ARG A 174 -17.29 -3.27 -6.74
N LEU A 175 -17.69 -4.00 -7.80
CA LEU A 175 -19.09 -4.29 -8.09
C LEU A 175 -19.76 -5.12 -6.98
N LEU A 176 -19.00 -5.88 -6.20
CA LEU A 176 -19.53 -6.65 -5.06
C LEU A 176 -19.94 -5.76 -3.89
N HIS A 177 -19.47 -4.51 -3.81
CA HIS A 177 -19.84 -3.63 -2.71
C HIS A 177 -21.34 -3.31 -2.70
N LEU A 178 -21.96 -3.22 -3.87
CA LEU A 178 -23.39 -2.95 -4.00
C LEU A 178 -24.26 -4.12 -3.48
N PRO A 179 -24.12 -5.37 -3.96
CA PRO A 179 -24.90 -6.50 -3.43
C PRO A 179 -24.59 -6.79 -1.97
N ILE A 180 -23.35 -6.61 -1.50
CA ILE A 180 -23.04 -6.73 -0.06
C ILE A 180 -23.78 -5.66 0.74
N ALA A 181 -23.74 -4.39 0.31
CA ALA A 181 -24.46 -3.31 0.99
C ALA A 181 -25.97 -3.56 1.02
N LEU A 182 -26.55 -3.99 -0.11
CA LEU A 182 -27.97 -4.35 -0.21
C LEU A 182 -28.32 -5.51 0.72
N ALA A 183 -27.51 -6.58 0.74
CA ALA A 183 -27.72 -7.72 1.63
C ALA A 183 -27.63 -7.33 3.11
N CYS A 184 -26.66 -6.48 3.49
CA CYS A 184 -26.58 -5.95 4.85
C CYS A 184 -27.80 -5.13 5.23
N TRP A 185 -28.30 -4.29 4.30
CA TRP A 185 -29.48 -3.46 4.53
C TRP A 185 -30.73 -4.32 4.69
N ILE A 186 -30.97 -5.28 3.79
CA ILE A 186 -32.08 -6.23 3.89
C ILE A 186 -31.99 -7.01 5.21
N GLY A 187 -30.83 -7.60 5.52
CA GLY A 187 -30.63 -8.38 6.74
C GLY A 187 -30.89 -7.58 8.01
N ALA A 188 -30.34 -6.36 8.12
CA ALA A 188 -30.58 -5.50 9.28
C ALA A 188 -32.05 -5.07 9.39
N THR A 189 -32.71 -4.78 8.27
CA THR A 189 -34.14 -4.43 8.24
C THR A 189 -35.00 -5.61 8.69
N THR A 190 -34.72 -6.82 8.18
CA THR A 190 -35.42 -8.05 8.61
C THR A 190 -35.22 -8.32 10.10
N MET A 191 -34.00 -8.14 10.63
CA MET A 191 -33.74 -8.27 12.07
C MET A 191 -34.55 -7.27 12.89
N ALA A 192 -34.64 -6.00 12.44
CA ALA A 192 -35.41 -4.97 13.14
C ALA A 192 -36.92 -5.25 13.11
N VAL A 193 -37.47 -5.59 11.94
CA VAL A 193 -38.89 -5.97 11.80
C VAL A 193 -39.22 -7.22 12.61
N GLY A 194 -38.32 -8.21 12.62
CA GLY A 194 -38.46 -9.41 13.43
C GLY A 194 -38.49 -9.09 14.93
N ALA A 195 -37.58 -8.24 15.40
CA ALA A 195 -37.57 -7.78 16.79
C ALA A 195 -38.89 -7.07 17.16
N VAL A 196 -39.34 -6.11 16.35
CA VAL A 196 -40.62 -5.40 16.56
C VAL A 196 -41.78 -6.37 16.63
N THR A 197 -41.85 -7.35 15.70
CA THR A 197 -42.91 -8.36 15.66
C THR A 197 -42.94 -9.20 16.95
N VAL A 198 -41.78 -9.67 17.42
CA VAL A 198 -41.68 -10.47 18.66
C VAL A 198 -42.13 -9.66 19.87
N PHE A 199 -41.76 -8.38 19.97
CA PHE A 199 -42.22 -7.52 21.05
C PHE A 199 -43.73 -7.25 20.98
N ALA A 200 -44.28 -6.98 19.79
CA ALA A 200 -45.72 -6.74 19.60
C ALA A 200 -46.57 -7.96 19.96
N MET A 201 -46.05 -9.18 19.78
CA MET A 201 -46.72 -10.42 20.19
C MET A 201 -46.77 -10.60 21.72
N ASN A 202 -45.79 -10.07 22.44
CA ASN A 202 -45.69 -10.24 23.91
C ASN A 202 -46.39 -9.12 24.69
N ASP A 203 -46.25 -7.87 24.25
CA ASP A 203 -46.70 -6.68 24.99
C ASP A 203 -47.97 -6.03 24.39
N GLY A 204 -48.55 -6.65 23.37
CA GLY A 204 -49.68 -6.12 22.60
C GLY A 204 -49.27 -5.12 21.52
N PRO A 205 -50.19 -4.71 20.62
CA PRO A 205 -49.91 -3.99 19.37
C PRO A 205 -49.51 -2.51 19.53
N SER A 206 -48.81 -2.13 20.59
CA SER A 206 -48.26 -0.77 20.73
C SER A 206 -46.96 -0.64 19.94
N TRP A 207 -47.09 -0.30 18.65
CA TRP A 207 -46.00 0.13 17.76
C TRP A 207 -45.24 1.37 18.30
N THR A 208 -45.80 2.02 19.32
CA THR A 208 -45.22 3.13 20.09
C THR A 208 -44.33 2.69 21.24
N SER A 209 -44.16 1.38 21.50
CA SER A 209 -43.25 0.95 22.55
C SER A 209 -41.83 1.45 22.25
N ALA A 210 -41.16 1.97 23.27
CA ALA A 210 -39.80 2.49 23.16
C ALA A 210 -38.84 1.45 22.53
N VAL A 211 -39.14 0.17 22.72
CA VAL A 211 -38.40 -0.96 22.16
C VAL A 211 -38.60 -1.07 20.64
N GLY A 212 -39.84 -0.95 20.14
CA GLY A 212 -40.12 -0.99 18.70
C GLY A 212 -39.49 0.19 17.96
N ALA A 213 -39.60 1.39 18.52
CA ALA A 213 -38.93 2.59 18.00
C ALA A 213 -37.39 2.48 18.09
N GLY A 214 -36.86 1.90 19.16
CA GLY A 214 -35.43 1.61 19.34
C GLY A 214 -34.89 0.63 18.29
N ALA A 215 -35.59 -0.48 18.04
CA ALA A 215 -35.19 -1.46 17.02
C ALA A 215 -35.18 -0.86 15.61
N MET A 216 -36.22 -0.08 15.27
CA MET A 216 -36.34 0.59 13.97
C MET A 216 -35.40 1.79 13.79
N SER A 217 -34.87 2.36 14.88
CA SER A 217 -33.87 3.43 14.81
C SER A 217 -32.44 2.91 14.72
N LEU A 218 -32.16 1.72 15.26
CA LEU A 218 -30.81 1.14 15.30
C LEU A 218 -30.41 0.33 14.06
N TYR A 219 -31.37 -0.13 13.25
CA TYR A 219 -31.05 -0.96 12.08
C TYR A 219 -30.09 -0.32 11.06
N PRO A 220 -30.10 1.00 10.78
CA PRO A 220 -29.18 1.57 9.81
C PRO A 220 -27.74 1.58 10.34
N ALA A 221 -27.55 1.78 11.65
CA ALA A 221 -26.26 1.64 12.32
C ALA A 221 -25.78 0.18 12.32
N LEU A 222 -26.68 -0.77 12.58
CA LEU A 222 -26.40 -2.21 12.47
C LEU A 222 -26.01 -2.60 11.04
N ALA A 223 -26.76 -2.16 10.02
CA ALA A 223 -26.45 -2.40 8.62
C ALA A 223 -25.06 -1.88 8.24
N LEU A 224 -24.71 -0.66 8.70
CA LEU A 224 -23.40 -0.08 8.49
C LEU A 224 -22.30 -0.87 9.22
N ALA A 225 -22.55 -1.31 10.46
CA ALA A 225 -21.62 -2.14 11.22
C ALA A 225 -21.35 -3.48 10.52
N ILE A 226 -22.41 -4.20 10.10
CA ILE A 226 -22.29 -5.46 9.36
C ILE A 226 -21.57 -5.22 8.03
N TYR A 227 -21.93 -4.17 7.29
CA TYR A 227 -21.25 -3.81 6.04
C TYR A 227 -19.77 -3.52 6.23
N THR A 228 -19.39 -2.74 7.25
CA THR A 228 -17.97 -2.44 7.52
C THR A 228 -17.18 -3.67 7.93
N ALA A 229 -17.78 -4.56 8.72
CA ALA A 229 -17.20 -5.86 9.08
C ALA A 229 -17.02 -6.76 7.85
N LEU A 230 -18.08 -6.99 7.07
CA LEU A 230 -18.02 -7.80 5.84
C LEU A 230 -17.05 -7.21 4.81
N ARG A 231 -17.01 -5.88 4.66
CA ARG A 231 -16.07 -5.19 3.77
C ARG A 231 -14.61 -5.43 4.20
N ARG A 232 -14.33 -5.52 5.51
CA ARG A 232 -12.99 -5.81 6.03
C ARG A 232 -12.51 -7.21 5.63
N PHE A 233 -13.41 -8.20 5.65
CA PHE A 233 -13.13 -9.55 5.15
C PHE A 233 -13.10 -9.62 3.62
N ALA A 234 -13.92 -8.79 2.96
CA ALA A 234 -13.94 -8.65 1.51
C ALA A 234 -12.87 -7.67 0.97
N ARG A 235 -11.78 -7.42 1.70
CA ARG A 235 -10.62 -6.67 1.16
C ARG A 235 -9.78 -7.52 0.22
N GLY A 236 -9.14 -6.83 -0.73
CA GLY A 236 -8.10 -7.37 -1.62
C GLY A 236 -7.08 -8.19 -0.85
N ALA A 237 -6.56 -9.25 -1.48
CA ALA A 237 -5.18 -9.57 -1.19
C ALA A 237 -4.32 -8.45 -1.79
N GLU A 238 -3.35 -7.97 -1.04
CA GLU A 238 -2.41 -6.94 -1.45
C GLU A 238 -1.01 -7.48 -1.18
N VAL A 239 -0.09 -7.25 -2.10
CA VAL A 239 1.31 -7.63 -1.95
C VAL A 239 2.16 -6.39 -2.10
N THR A 240 3.06 -6.18 -1.15
CA THR A 240 4.08 -5.13 -1.24
C THR A 240 5.44 -5.78 -1.32
N VAL A 241 6.19 -5.44 -2.37
CA VAL A 241 7.54 -5.95 -2.63
C VAL A 241 8.52 -4.81 -2.40
N GLY A 242 9.56 -5.05 -1.61
CA GLY A 242 10.65 -4.11 -1.41
C GLY A 242 11.98 -4.82 -1.34
N ASP A 243 13.00 -4.13 -0.83
CA ASP A 243 14.37 -4.64 -0.84
C ASP A 243 14.64 -5.63 0.31
N ASP A 244 13.88 -5.54 1.39
CA ASP A 244 13.98 -6.35 2.62
C ASP A 244 13.04 -7.56 2.63
N GLY A 245 12.00 -7.58 1.79
CA GLY A 245 11.11 -8.72 1.71
C GLY A 245 9.79 -8.46 1.00
N VAL A 246 8.84 -9.33 1.32
CA VAL A 246 7.49 -9.33 0.75
C VAL A 246 6.48 -9.26 1.89
N LEU A 247 5.62 -8.26 1.87
CA LEU A 247 4.47 -8.18 2.77
C LEU A 247 3.22 -8.59 2.03
N VAL A 248 2.60 -9.67 2.49
CA VAL A 248 1.30 -10.13 2.06
C VAL A 248 0.26 -9.65 3.07
N VAL A 249 -0.76 -8.93 2.59
CA VAL A 249 -1.91 -8.50 3.38
C VAL A 249 -3.16 -9.16 2.82
N LYS A 250 -3.87 -9.94 3.64
CA LYS A 250 -5.15 -10.57 3.28
C LYS A 250 -6.16 -10.37 4.41
N GLY A 251 -7.15 -9.53 4.16
CA GLY A 251 -8.15 -9.15 5.17
C GLY A 251 -7.49 -8.42 6.34
N THR A 252 -7.43 -9.07 7.51
CA THR A 252 -6.75 -8.55 8.71
C THR A 252 -5.37 -9.15 8.95
N ARG A 253 -5.05 -10.24 8.26
CA ARG A 253 -3.78 -10.94 8.42
C ARG A 253 -2.72 -10.21 7.60
N ARG A 254 -1.60 -9.92 8.25
CA ARG A 254 -0.39 -9.36 7.65
C ARG A 254 0.69 -10.39 7.84
N ARG A 255 1.45 -10.67 6.79
CA ARG A 255 2.54 -11.63 6.83
C ARG A 255 3.73 -11.07 6.06
N PHE A 256 4.80 -10.76 6.78
CA PHE A 256 6.07 -10.38 6.20
C PHE A 256 6.92 -11.65 5.97
N ILE A 257 7.56 -11.72 4.81
CA ILE A 257 8.49 -12.79 4.43
C ILE A 257 9.81 -12.09 4.09
N PRO A 258 10.85 -12.22 4.94
CA PRO A 258 12.15 -11.63 4.66
C PRO A 258 12.68 -12.11 3.32
N ARG A 259 13.36 -11.22 2.61
CA ARG A 259 13.83 -11.51 1.25
C ARG A 259 14.77 -12.70 1.19
N ARG A 260 15.67 -12.81 2.16
CA ARG A 260 16.57 -13.95 2.36
C ARG A 260 15.86 -15.29 2.54
N ASP A 261 14.61 -15.27 2.99
CA ASP A 261 13.82 -16.47 3.24
C ASP A 261 12.96 -16.84 2.05
N VAL A 262 12.83 -15.98 1.03
CA VAL A 262 12.09 -16.32 -0.20
C VAL A 262 12.90 -17.36 -0.99
N GLY A 263 12.34 -18.55 -1.16
CA GLY A 263 12.95 -19.64 -1.93
C GLY A 263 12.41 -19.68 -3.36
N LEU A 264 11.10 -19.87 -3.50
CA LEU A 264 10.43 -20.00 -4.78
C LEU A 264 9.15 -19.15 -4.81
N VAL A 265 8.88 -18.49 -5.94
CA VAL A 265 7.68 -17.68 -6.16
C VAL A 265 7.03 -18.12 -7.46
N VAL A 266 5.79 -18.59 -7.40
CA VAL A 266 5.09 -19.12 -8.57
C VAL A 266 3.65 -18.61 -8.61
N GLY A 267 3.18 -18.23 -9.79
CA GLY A 267 1.77 -18.02 -10.06
C GLY A 267 1.06 -19.38 -10.16
N SER A 268 0.05 -19.62 -9.32
CA SER A 268 -0.75 -20.85 -9.37
C SER A 268 -1.67 -20.84 -10.60
N PRO A 269 -1.80 -21.95 -11.35
CA PRO A 269 -2.74 -22.09 -12.46
C PRO A 269 -4.20 -21.78 -12.08
N ARG A 270 -4.55 -21.95 -10.80
CA ARG A 270 -5.88 -21.63 -10.27
C ARG A 270 -6.06 -20.14 -9.93
N GLY A 271 -5.11 -19.28 -10.31
CA GLY A 271 -5.19 -17.84 -10.15
C GLY A 271 -4.78 -17.34 -8.76
N GLY A 272 -3.67 -17.84 -8.21
CA GLY A 272 -3.11 -17.39 -6.93
C GLY A 272 -1.60 -17.15 -6.99
N LEU A 273 -0.99 -16.67 -5.89
CA LEU A 273 0.45 -16.54 -5.74
C LEU A 273 0.92 -17.50 -4.64
N LEU A 274 1.88 -18.37 -4.94
CA LEU A 274 2.57 -19.20 -3.96
C LEU A 274 3.96 -18.61 -3.71
N VAL A 275 4.24 -18.25 -2.47
CA VAL A 275 5.59 -17.92 -1.99
C VAL A 275 6.03 -19.05 -1.07
N GLU A 276 6.98 -19.85 -1.52
CA GLU A 276 7.62 -20.89 -0.72
C GLU A 276 8.92 -20.34 -0.14
N THR A 277 9.05 -20.43 1.18
CA THR A 277 10.26 -20.01 1.86
C THR A 277 11.35 -21.07 1.71
N ARG A 278 12.61 -20.70 1.96
CA ARG A 278 13.75 -21.63 2.00
C ARG A 278 13.61 -22.70 3.09
N SER A 279 12.82 -22.43 4.13
CA SER A 279 12.46 -23.41 5.16
C SER A 279 11.36 -24.39 4.73
N GLY A 280 10.82 -24.27 3.52
CA GLY A 280 9.72 -25.10 3.01
C GLY A 280 8.32 -24.62 3.43
N GLU A 281 8.22 -23.49 4.13
CA GLU A 281 6.93 -22.93 4.50
C GLU A 281 6.24 -22.29 3.29
N ARG A 282 4.94 -22.54 3.12
CA ARG A 282 4.17 -22.08 1.97
C ARG A 282 3.18 -20.99 2.35
N VAL A 283 3.35 -19.82 1.75
CA VAL A 283 2.42 -18.70 1.85
C VAL A 283 1.61 -18.62 0.57
N VAL A 284 0.36 -19.06 0.66
CA VAL A 284 -0.54 -19.05 -0.50
C VAL A 284 -1.48 -17.85 -0.44
N VAL A 285 -1.38 -17.01 -1.47
CA VAL A 285 -2.26 -15.86 -1.68
C VAL A 285 -3.32 -16.23 -2.70
N GLU A 286 -4.43 -16.74 -2.18
CA GLU A 286 -5.61 -17.12 -2.96
C GLU A 286 -6.79 -16.22 -2.65
N GLY A 287 -7.71 -16.10 -3.59
CA GLY A 287 -8.97 -15.39 -3.39
C GLY A 287 -9.81 -15.35 -4.66
N ALA A 288 -11.10 -15.09 -4.49
CA ALA A 288 -11.94 -14.76 -5.62
C ALA A 288 -11.50 -13.43 -6.24
N PHE A 289 -11.60 -13.31 -7.56
CA PHE A 289 -11.30 -12.09 -8.31
C PHE A 289 -9.84 -11.61 -8.21
N LEU A 290 -8.85 -12.50 -8.17
CA LEU A 290 -7.46 -12.11 -8.37
C LEU A 290 -7.18 -11.76 -9.84
N ASP A 291 -6.40 -10.72 -10.09
CA ASP A 291 -5.94 -10.28 -11.41
C ASP A 291 -4.64 -11.01 -11.77
N ALA A 292 -4.69 -11.89 -12.78
CA ALA A 292 -3.57 -12.72 -13.18
C ALA A 292 -2.34 -11.91 -13.63
N GLY A 293 -2.55 -10.83 -14.39
CA GLY A 293 -1.45 -9.98 -14.84
C GLY A 293 -0.74 -9.29 -13.67
N ARG A 294 -1.47 -8.94 -12.60
CA ARG A 294 -0.87 -8.40 -11.38
C ARG A 294 -0.12 -9.45 -10.56
N LEU A 295 -0.59 -10.69 -10.53
CA LEU A 295 0.15 -11.81 -9.93
C LEU A 295 1.48 -12.03 -10.66
N GLU A 296 1.46 -12.07 -11.99
CA GLU A 296 2.65 -12.16 -12.83
C GLU A 296 3.59 -10.98 -12.64
N ALA A 297 3.06 -9.76 -12.50
CA ALA A 297 3.87 -8.59 -12.18
C ALA A 297 4.60 -8.74 -10.84
N VAL A 298 3.96 -9.28 -9.81
CA VAL A 298 4.61 -9.57 -8.52
C VAL A 298 5.71 -10.62 -8.66
N VAL A 299 5.45 -11.71 -9.38
CA VAL A 299 6.46 -12.76 -9.66
C VAL A 299 7.68 -12.15 -10.36
N ARG A 300 7.45 -11.35 -11.41
CA ARG A 300 8.52 -10.65 -12.14
C ARG A 300 9.30 -9.69 -11.24
N LEU A 301 8.62 -8.84 -10.47
CA LEU A 301 9.28 -7.91 -9.53
C LEU A 301 10.17 -8.67 -8.53
N LEU A 302 9.70 -9.81 -8.06
CA LEU A 302 10.46 -10.68 -7.17
C LEU A 302 11.62 -11.37 -7.88
N HIS A 303 11.56 -11.66 -9.18
CA HIS A 303 12.74 -12.13 -9.90
C HIS A 303 13.75 -11.01 -10.17
N GLU A 304 13.29 -9.84 -10.62
CA GLU A 304 14.14 -8.68 -10.92
C GLU A 304 14.93 -8.21 -9.68
N ARG A 305 14.28 -8.19 -8.50
CA ARG A 305 14.95 -7.85 -7.25
C ARG A 305 15.75 -9.01 -6.64
N SER A 306 15.72 -10.20 -7.24
CA SER A 306 16.46 -11.38 -6.74
C SER A 306 17.85 -11.46 -7.37
N GLY A 307 18.25 -10.45 -8.14
CA GLY A 307 19.51 -10.39 -8.87
C GLY A 307 20.72 -10.83 -8.04
N VAL A 308 21.77 -11.26 -8.73
CA VAL A 308 22.98 -11.90 -8.20
C VAL A 308 23.67 -10.99 -7.17
N ALA A 309 23.22 -11.03 -5.92
CA ALA A 309 23.89 -10.37 -4.82
C ALA A 309 25.11 -11.23 -4.45
N SER A 310 26.28 -10.85 -4.99
CA SER A 310 27.56 -11.54 -4.78
C SER A 310 28.30 -11.07 -3.52
N ALA A 311 27.66 -10.31 -2.63
CA ALA A 311 28.24 -9.97 -1.34
C ALA A 311 28.15 -11.19 -0.43
N GLY A 312 29.30 -11.78 -0.08
CA GLY A 312 29.39 -12.93 0.82
C GLY A 312 28.79 -12.60 2.18
N ALA A 313 28.01 -13.53 2.73
CA ALA A 313 27.30 -13.38 4.01
C ALA A 313 28.23 -12.93 5.16
N ASP A 314 29.50 -13.33 5.12
CA ASP A 314 30.52 -13.00 6.12
C ASP A 314 30.73 -11.48 6.29
N ARG A 315 30.57 -10.70 5.21
CA ARG A 315 30.73 -9.23 5.28
C ARG A 315 29.61 -8.53 6.04
N HIS A 316 28.45 -9.18 6.17
CA HIS A 316 27.32 -8.59 6.89
C HIS A 316 27.49 -8.65 8.42
N ALA A 317 28.34 -9.55 8.94
CA ALA A 317 28.51 -9.78 10.37
C ALA A 317 29.00 -8.53 11.13
N HIS A 318 29.82 -7.69 10.50
CA HIS A 318 30.30 -6.42 11.10
C HIS A 318 29.17 -5.44 11.43
N TYR A 319 28.03 -5.57 10.75
CA TYR A 319 26.87 -4.69 10.91
C TYR A 319 25.83 -5.28 11.86
N GLU A 320 26.08 -6.44 12.47
CA GLU A 320 25.19 -7.00 13.49
C GLU A 320 25.42 -6.33 14.85
N ARG A 321 24.33 -6.13 15.58
CA ARG A 321 24.39 -5.58 16.94
C ARG A 321 24.93 -6.61 17.93
N ALA A 322 24.59 -7.88 17.74
CA ALA A 322 24.95 -8.99 18.63
C ALA A 322 24.64 -8.71 20.12
N GLY A 323 23.51 -8.04 20.40
CA GLY A 323 23.07 -7.70 21.76
C GLY A 323 23.81 -6.52 22.42
N ARG A 324 24.73 -5.85 21.73
CA ARG A 324 25.46 -4.68 22.26
C ARG A 324 24.50 -3.50 22.52
N PRO A 325 24.69 -2.69 23.57
CA PRO A 325 24.06 -1.36 23.68
C PRO A 325 24.37 -0.49 22.45
N ILE A 326 23.47 0.43 22.09
CA ILE A 326 23.62 1.28 20.89
C ILE A 326 24.95 2.03 20.84
N GLU A 327 25.41 2.59 21.96
CA GLU A 327 26.70 3.28 22.09
C GLU A 327 27.87 2.35 21.73
N GLN A 328 27.92 1.16 22.33
CA GLN A 328 28.97 0.16 22.07
C GLN A 328 28.92 -0.36 20.63
N TRP A 329 27.73 -0.46 20.04
CA TRP A 329 27.56 -0.85 18.64
C TRP A 329 28.09 0.23 17.70
N ARG A 330 27.81 1.51 17.98
CA ARG A 330 28.37 2.64 17.22
C ARG A 330 29.88 2.70 17.32
N ASP A 331 30.45 2.53 18.51
CA ASP A 331 31.91 2.51 18.70
C ASP A 331 32.56 1.34 17.93
N HIS A 332 31.90 0.18 17.91
CA HIS A 332 32.33 -0.94 17.10
C HIS A 332 32.32 -0.62 15.60
N LEU A 333 31.23 -0.04 15.10
CA LEU A 333 31.12 0.37 13.70
C LEU A 333 32.15 1.46 13.34
N ALA A 334 32.39 2.42 14.23
CA ALA A 334 33.38 3.47 14.03
C ALA A 334 34.79 2.89 13.90
N ARG A 335 35.19 1.97 14.79
CA ARG A 335 36.47 1.25 14.69
C ARG A 335 36.56 0.44 13.40
N ALA A 336 35.51 -0.32 13.06
CA ALA A 336 35.48 -1.12 11.83
C ALA A 336 35.62 -0.28 10.54
N MET A 337 35.17 0.98 10.58
CA MET A 337 35.27 1.92 9.46
C MET A 337 36.63 2.67 9.43
N SER A 338 37.32 2.83 10.58
CA SER A 338 38.60 3.53 10.66
C SER A 338 39.82 2.63 10.56
N GLU A 339 39.74 1.40 11.06
CA GLU A 339 40.87 0.48 11.15
C GLU A 339 40.99 -0.35 9.87
N ALA A 340 41.76 0.15 8.89
CA ALA A 340 42.27 -0.67 7.80
C ALA A 340 43.40 -1.57 8.29
N GLY A 341 43.06 -2.62 9.04
CA GLY A 341 44.01 -3.65 9.43
C GLY A 341 44.63 -4.31 8.19
N TYR A 342 45.93 -4.60 8.23
CA TYR A 342 46.68 -5.18 7.09
C TYR A 342 46.11 -6.50 6.52
N ARG A 343 45.15 -7.15 7.21
CA ARG A 343 44.47 -8.39 6.76
C ARG A 343 42.94 -8.34 6.81
N GLU A 344 42.35 -7.29 7.37
CA GLU A 344 40.90 -7.16 7.47
C GLU A 344 40.44 -6.09 6.48
N THR A 345 39.45 -6.42 5.66
CA THR A 345 38.88 -5.43 4.73
C THR A 345 38.07 -4.46 5.56
N ALA A 346 38.56 -3.22 5.73
CA ALA A 346 37.83 -2.18 6.46
C ALA A 346 36.43 -2.00 5.88
N ALA A 347 35.45 -1.81 6.76
CA ALA A 347 34.11 -1.46 6.35
C ALA A 347 34.15 -0.10 5.63
N THR A 348 33.54 -0.02 4.44
CA THR A 348 33.50 1.22 3.65
C THR A 348 32.09 1.81 3.61
N ALA A 349 31.97 3.11 3.38
CA ALA A 349 30.67 3.75 3.19
C ALA A 349 29.90 3.14 1.99
N ASP A 350 30.61 2.75 0.93
CA ASP A 350 30.01 2.10 -0.24
C ASP A 350 29.52 0.68 0.08
N GLU A 351 30.26 -0.06 0.92
CA GLU A 351 29.81 -1.36 1.42
C GLU A 351 28.58 -1.23 2.33
N ALA A 352 28.56 -0.27 3.25
CA ALA A 352 27.38 0.00 4.07
C ALA A 352 26.17 0.36 3.18
N ALA A 353 26.35 1.18 2.14
CA ALA A 353 25.30 1.48 1.16
C ALA A 353 24.87 0.27 0.32
N ALA A 354 25.76 -0.70 0.09
CA ALA A 354 25.43 -1.96 -0.57
C ALA A 354 24.63 -2.89 0.35
N ILE A 355 25.00 -3.00 1.63
CA ILE A 355 24.31 -3.82 2.63
C ILE A 355 22.91 -3.29 2.90
N LEU A 356 22.75 -1.97 2.95
CA LEU A 356 21.46 -1.32 3.14
C LEU A 356 20.43 -1.74 2.07
N ARG A 357 20.88 -2.09 0.87
CA ARG A 357 20.07 -2.57 -0.27
C ARG A 357 20.17 -4.09 -0.49
N SER A 358 20.98 -4.79 0.30
CA SER A 358 21.28 -6.21 0.08
C SER A 358 20.07 -7.09 0.42
N PRO A 359 19.57 -7.93 -0.51
CA PRO A 359 18.42 -8.81 -0.26
C PRO A 359 18.67 -9.84 0.85
N HIS A 360 19.93 -10.03 1.25
CA HIS A 360 20.32 -10.97 2.30
C HIS A 360 20.54 -10.31 3.67
N ALA A 361 20.57 -8.98 3.73
CA ALA A 361 20.77 -8.25 4.98
C ALA A 361 19.53 -8.34 5.89
N THR A 362 19.75 -8.65 7.17
CA THR A 362 18.72 -8.60 8.21
C THR A 362 18.27 -7.16 8.46
N GLY A 363 17.11 -6.97 9.10
CA GLY A 363 16.70 -5.62 9.53
C GLY A 363 17.75 -4.96 10.42
N GLU A 364 18.38 -5.72 11.31
CA GLU A 364 19.42 -5.23 12.22
C GLU A 364 20.70 -4.84 11.46
N GLN A 365 21.14 -5.68 10.53
CA GLN A 365 22.29 -5.38 9.66
C GLN A 365 22.05 -4.13 8.80
N ARG A 366 20.83 -3.90 8.33
CA ARG A 366 20.45 -2.68 7.61
C ARG A 366 20.52 -1.44 8.50
N VAL A 367 20.05 -1.54 9.74
CA VAL A 367 20.17 -0.45 10.71
C VAL A 367 21.65 -0.18 11.06
N GLY A 368 22.45 -1.22 11.25
CA GLY A 368 23.90 -1.11 11.45
C GLY A 368 24.60 -0.43 10.27
N ALA A 369 24.24 -0.81 9.04
CA ALA A 369 24.74 -0.16 7.83
C ALA A 369 24.32 1.31 7.73
N ALA A 370 23.09 1.65 8.11
CA ALA A 370 22.63 3.04 8.18
C ALA A 370 23.41 3.85 9.23
N LEU A 371 23.70 3.28 10.40
CA LEU A 371 24.55 3.90 11.42
C LEU A 371 25.98 4.11 10.92
N ALA A 372 26.57 3.12 10.25
CA ALA A 372 27.89 3.22 9.65
C ALA A 372 27.95 4.35 8.60
N LEU A 373 26.91 4.51 7.79
CA LEU A 373 26.79 5.64 6.86
C LEU A 373 26.76 6.99 7.59
N ARG A 374 26.05 7.11 8.71
CA ARG A 374 26.05 8.33 9.54
C ARG A 374 27.42 8.62 10.13
N ILE A 375 28.12 7.61 10.64
CA ILE A 375 29.49 7.73 11.17
C ILE A 375 30.46 8.19 10.07
N ALA A 376 30.29 7.68 8.84
CA ALA A 376 31.06 8.12 7.67
C ALA A 376 30.72 9.52 7.17
N GLY A 377 29.80 10.24 7.81
CA GLY A 377 29.33 11.56 7.37
C GLY A 377 28.51 11.53 6.08
N SER A 378 27.91 10.38 5.72
CA SER A 378 27.07 10.28 4.53
C SER A 378 25.78 11.09 4.68
N PRO A 379 25.26 11.67 3.58
CA PRO A 379 24.02 12.43 3.59
C PRO A 379 22.82 11.54 3.99
N PRO A 380 21.90 12.02 4.85
CA PRO A 380 20.76 11.24 5.34
C PRO A 380 19.81 10.79 4.22
N GLU A 381 19.83 11.47 3.07
CA GLU A 381 19.05 11.12 1.87
C GLU A 381 19.35 9.69 1.39
N ARG A 382 20.59 9.20 1.55
CA ARG A 382 20.93 7.81 1.20
C ARG A 382 20.18 6.79 2.06
N ILE A 383 19.95 7.12 3.32
CA ILE A 383 19.19 6.26 4.26
C ILE A 383 17.70 6.37 3.99
N ARG A 384 17.19 7.57 3.66
CA ARG A 384 15.78 7.78 3.27
C ARG A 384 15.38 6.95 2.05
N VAL A 385 16.28 6.78 1.07
CA VAL A 385 16.01 5.88 -0.07
C VAL A 385 15.77 4.43 0.40
N ALA A 386 16.52 3.95 1.39
CA ALA A 386 16.33 2.61 1.93
C ALA A 386 15.07 2.49 2.80
N VAL A 387 14.70 3.55 3.54
CA VAL A 387 13.41 3.66 4.25
C VAL A 387 12.26 3.45 3.26
N ASP A 388 12.30 4.12 2.11
CA ASP A 388 11.26 4.03 1.08
C ASP A 388 11.20 2.63 0.42
N ALA A 389 12.33 1.93 0.39
CA ALA A 389 12.45 0.57 -0.13
C ALA A 389 12.06 -0.53 0.87
N ALA A 390 12.04 -0.22 2.17
CA ALA A 390 11.72 -1.18 3.23
C ALA A 390 10.21 -1.44 3.34
N VAL A 391 9.84 -2.72 3.43
CA VAL A 391 8.46 -3.17 3.58
C VAL A 391 8.15 -3.58 5.02
N ASP A 392 9.13 -4.11 5.75
CA ASP A 392 8.95 -4.39 7.17
C ASP A 392 8.82 -3.07 7.94
N ASP A 393 7.67 -2.89 8.61
CA ASP A 393 7.38 -1.65 9.35
C ASP A 393 8.40 -1.41 10.46
N ARG A 394 8.90 -2.46 11.12
CA ARG A 394 9.86 -2.34 12.22
C ARG A 394 11.23 -1.88 11.71
N THR A 395 11.74 -2.52 10.66
CA THR A 395 12.98 -2.12 9.99
C THR A 395 12.87 -0.69 9.45
N ARG A 396 11.73 -0.34 8.84
CA ARG A 396 11.47 1.00 8.31
C ARG A 396 11.47 2.07 9.40
N GLU A 397 10.74 1.85 10.51
CA GLU A 397 10.73 2.76 11.67
C GLU A 397 12.14 2.96 12.25
N ALA A 398 12.96 1.90 12.32
CA ALA A 398 14.34 2.00 12.80
C ALA A 398 15.25 2.76 11.84
N LEU A 399 15.13 2.55 10.53
CA LEU A 399 15.86 3.31 9.52
C LEU A 399 15.44 4.79 9.49
N GLU A 400 14.15 5.09 9.66
CA GLU A 400 13.62 6.46 9.80
C GLU A 400 14.24 7.14 11.04
N ALA A 401 14.30 6.45 12.18
CA ALA A 401 14.93 6.97 13.39
C ALA A 401 16.41 7.31 13.19
N VAL A 402 17.17 6.47 12.46
CA VAL A 402 18.58 6.74 12.14
C VAL A 402 18.74 7.89 11.13
N ALA A 403 17.85 7.99 10.14
CA ALA A 403 17.89 9.04 9.13
C ALA A 403 17.55 10.43 9.69
N GLU A 404 16.69 10.49 10.70
CA GLU A 404 16.27 11.73 11.36
C GLU A 404 17.16 12.15 12.54
N ALA A 405 18.04 11.27 13.01
CA ALA A 405 18.98 11.59 14.08
C ALA A 405 19.98 12.68 13.63
N GLU A 406 19.82 13.87 14.19
CA GLU A 406 20.72 15.01 13.96
C GLU A 406 21.95 14.90 14.86
N LYS A 407 21.77 14.38 16.08
CA LYS A 407 22.81 14.30 17.10
C LYS A 407 22.94 12.89 17.67
N ILE A 408 24.06 12.69 18.38
CA ILE A 408 24.35 11.45 19.11
C ILE A 408 23.33 11.23 20.25
N GLU A 409 22.75 12.30 20.80
CA GLU A 409 21.77 12.24 21.89
C GLU A 409 20.42 11.60 21.47
N ASP A 410 20.18 11.37 20.18
CA ASP A 410 18.97 10.70 19.66
C ASP A 410 18.99 9.16 19.83
N ASP A 411 20.01 8.61 20.50
CA ASP A 411 20.22 7.17 20.70
C ASP A 411 19.03 6.49 21.41
N GLU A 412 18.28 7.18 22.28
CA GLU A 412 17.07 6.62 22.91
C GLU A 412 15.97 6.28 21.89
N ARG A 413 15.79 7.12 20.86
CA ARG A 413 14.80 6.91 19.81
C ARG A 413 15.19 5.70 18.94
N ILE A 414 16.46 5.60 18.60
CA ILE A 414 17.02 4.47 17.83
C ILE A 414 16.90 3.18 18.65
N GLU A 415 17.26 3.21 19.93
CA GLU A 415 17.16 2.07 20.85
C GLU A 415 15.71 1.59 20.97
N LYS A 416 14.75 2.50 21.12
CA LYS A 416 13.32 2.18 21.17
C LYS A 416 12.82 1.51 19.89
N ALA A 417 13.28 1.96 18.72
CA ALA A 417 12.93 1.35 17.44
C ALA A 417 13.57 -0.05 17.28
N LEU A 418 14.84 -0.21 17.68
CA LEU A 418 15.54 -1.51 17.67
C LEU A 418 14.88 -2.55 18.58
N ARG A 419 14.37 -2.15 19.74
CA ARG A 419 13.61 -3.06 20.64
C ARG A 419 12.31 -3.59 20.05
N ARG A 420 11.76 -2.93 19.02
CA ARG A 420 10.59 -3.44 18.29
C ARG A 420 10.96 -4.41 17.18
N LEU A 421 12.23 -4.43 16.77
CA LEU A 421 12.74 -5.23 15.67
C LEU A 421 12.91 -6.69 16.09
N GLY A 422 13.50 -6.93 17.28
CA GLY A 422 13.52 -8.22 17.97
C GLY A 422 12.17 -8.53 18.60
#